data_AF-M7NU66-F1
#
_entry.id   AF-M7NU66-F1
#
_cell.length_a   1.000
_cell.length_b   1.000
_cell.length_c   1.000
_cell.angle_alpha   90.00
_cell.angle_beta   90.00
_cell.angle_gamma   90.00
#
_symmetry.space_group_name_H-M   'P 1'
#
loop_
_entity.id
_entity.type
_entity.pdbx_description
1 polymer ?
#
loop_
_entity_poly.entity_id
_entity_poly.type
_entity_poly.pdbx_seq_one_letter_code
_entity_poly.pdbx_strand_id
1 'polypeptide(L)'
;MFKRLPIILLSSLCLLSHPGMADGIQRIKQADGSIEFTNIDSDVRKPRLDTRRPTVIYKSLSDEGDGFVFSDQKPAQAQFEIIRYDCFACDPGSSVDWHSVALNTQAYADIVVSMALIRLDR
;
A
#
# COMPACT_ATOMS: atom_id res chain seq x y z
N MET A 1 26.26 -46.93 29.64
CA MET A 1 26.23 -45.64 30.37
C MET A 1 25.80 -44.54 29.41
N PHE A 2 24.51 -44.23 29.34
CA PHE A 2 24.00 -43.09 28.56
C PHE A 2 24.05 -41.83 29.43
N LYS A 3 24.97 -40.90 29.12
CA LYS A 3 25.05 -39.59 29.78
C LYS A 3 23.79 -38.81 29.45
N ARG A 4 23.02 -38.43 30.48
CA ARG A 4 21.87 -37.53 30.37
C ARG A 4 22.38 -36.16 29.91
N LEU A 5 22.27 -35.89 28.61
CA LEU A 5 22.49 -34.57 28.04
C LEU A 5 21.42 -33.63 28.64
N PRO A 6 21.77 -32.44 29.15
CA PRO A 6 20.82 -31.59 29.85
C PRO A 6 19.77 -31.07 28.86
N ILE A 7 18.52 -31.50 29.07
CA ILE A 7 17.31 -31.10 28.32
C ILE A 7 17.12 -29.56 28.28
N ILE A 8 17.81 -28.83 29.16
CA ILE A 8 17.76 -27.38 29.30
C ILE A 8 18.29 -26.65 28.05
N LEU A 9 19.18 -27.25 27.25
CA LEU A 9 19.74 -26.56 26.08
C LEU A 9 18.77 -26.49 24.87
N LEU A 10 17.77 -27.38 24.80
CA LEU A 10 16.81 -27.40 23.69
C LEU A 10 15.62 -26.46 23.87
N SER A 11 15.26 -26.07 25.11
CA SER A 11 14.10 -25.18 25.34
C SER A 11 14.42 -23.69 25.14
N SER A 12 15.69 -23.32 25.04
CA SER A 12 16.12 -21.91 24.90
C SER A 12 16.05 -21.41 23.45
N LEU A 13 15.97 -22.30 22.45
CA LEU A 13 16.02 -21.93 21.03
C LEU A 13 14.63 -21.59 20.42
N CYS A 14 13.52 -21.87 21.11
CA CYS A 14 12.16 -21.62 20.60
C CYS A 14 11.60 -20.23 20.92
N LEU A 15 12.31 -19.38 21.67
CA LEU A 15 11.81 -18.04 22.05
C LEU A 15 12.16 -16.92 21.05
N LEU A 16 12.80 -17.24 19.92
CA LEU A 16 13.25 -16.26 18.93
C LEU A 16 12.32 -16.07 17.73
N SER A 17 11.27 -16.89 17.59
CA SER A 17 10.30 -16.76 16.49
C SER A 17 9.15 -15.84 16.89
N HIS A 18 9.38 -14.53 16.86
CA HIS A 18 8.30 -13.55 16.83
C HIS A 18 7.76 -13.48 15.39
N PRO A 19 6.51 -13.85 15.10
CA PRO A 19 5.90 -13.50 13.83
C PRO A 19 5.84 -11.97 13.79
N GLY A 20 6.60 -11.35 12.89
CA GLY A 20 6.48 -9.92 12.64
C GLY A 20 5.09 -9.64 12.11
N MET A 21 4.19 -9.14 12.96
CA MET A 21 2.89 -8.66 12.53
C MET A 21 3.13 -7.34 11.82
N ALA A 22 3.05 -7.35 10.49
CA ALA A 22 2.97 -6.13 9.71
C ALA A 22 1.64 -5.43 10.08
N ASP A 23 1.71 -4.16 10.44
CA ASP A 23 0.53 -3.36 10.78
C ASP A 23 -0.38 -3.19 9.54
N GLY A 24 -1.68 -3.06 9.79
CA GLY A 24 -2.70 -2.97 8.72
C GLY A 24 -2.62 -1.67 7.94
N ILE A 25 -3.22 -1.65 6.74
CA ILE A 25 -3.34 -0.40 5.95
C ILE A 25 -4.27 0.57 6.69
N GLN A 26 -3.74 1.72 7.09
CA GLN A 26 -4.49 2.76 7.78
C GLN A 26 -4.97 3.86 6.80
N ARG A 27 -6.18 4.37 7.02
CA ARG A 27 -6.78 5.47 6.23
C ARG A 27 -6.72 6.77 7.03
N ILE A 28 -5.89 7.72 6.61
CA ILE A 28 -5.69 9.02 7.26
C ILE A 28 -6.44 10.09 6.47
N LYS A 29 -7.27 10.89 7.14
CA LYS A 29 -7.92 12.06 6.52
C LYS A 29 -7.18 13.32 6.92
N GLN A 30 -6.62 14.02 5.94
CA GLN A 30 -5.84 15.24 6.16
C GLN A 30 -6.76 16.45 6.39
N ALA A 31 -6.21 17.54 6.95
CA ALA A 31 -6.94 18.78 7.20
C ALA A 31 -7.51 19.45 5.94
N ASP A 32 -6.90 19.22 4.77
CA ASP A 32 -7.39 19.69 3.48
C ASP A 32 -8.52 18.82 2.89
N GLY A 33 -8.94 17.77 3.61
CA GLY A 33 -9.99 16.84 3.20
C GLY A 33 -9.52 15.65 2.37
N SER A 34 -8.24 15.60 1.97
CA SER A 34 -7.66 14.48 1.26
C SER A 34 -7.57 13.22 2.12
N ILE A 35 -7.53 12.07 1.46
CA ILE A 35 -7.46 10.75 2.08
C ILE A 35 -6.15 10.08 1.65
N GLU A 36 -5.36 9.64 2.63
CA GLU A 36 -4.11 8.92 2.43
C GLU A 36 -4.26 7.48 2.99
N PHE A 37 -3.70 6.49 2.30
CA PHE A 37 -3.62 5.11 2.77
C PHE A 37 -2.16 4.74 3.00
N THR A 38 -1.79 4.32 4.21
CA THR A 38 -0.39 4.00 4.58
C THR A 38 -0.29 2.60 5.18
N ASN A 39 0.75 1.87 4.79
CA ASN A 39 1.14 0.57 5.33
C ASN A 39 2.36 0.67 6.27
N ILE A 40 2.79 1.89 6.60
CA ILE A 40 3.89 2.15 7.55
C ILE A 40 3.35 2.86 8.80
N ASP A 41 4.00 2.58 9.93
CA ASP A 41 3.69 3.09 11.27
C ASP A 41 3.28 4.57 11.23
N SER A 42 2.07 4.82 11.72
CA SER A 42 1.36 6.09 11.67
C SER A 42 1.82 7.10 12.71
N ASP A 43 3.04 7.01 13.25
CA ASP A 43 3.58 8.00 14.19
C ASP A 43 3.62 9.40 13.54
N VAL A 44 2.51 10.12 13.70
CA VAL A 44 2.21 11.46 13.16
C VAL A 44 3.27 12.50 13.57
N ARG A 45 4.10 12.20 14.57
CA ARG A 45 5.15 13.10 15.06
C ARG A 45 6.46 13.01 14.32
N LYS A 46 6.71 11.96 13.52
CA LYS A 46 7.90 11.93 12.68
C LYS A 46 7.61 12.71 11.42
N PRO A 47 8.29 13.86 11.18
CA PRO A 47 8.23 14.49 9.88
C PRO A 47 8.77 13.46 8.90
N ARG A 48 7.91 12.97 7.99
CA ARG A 48 8.40 12.24 6.83
C ARG A 48 9.36 13.20 6.14
N LEU A 49 10.64 12.86 6.10
CA LEU A 49 11.62 13.53 5.24
C LEU A 49 11.35 13.05 3.80
N ASP A 50 10.12 13.23 3.33
CA ASP A 50 9.81 13.14 1.92
C ASP A 50 9.79 14.56 1.39
N THR A 51 10.91 14.93 0.77
CA THR A 51 11.04 16.22 0.08
C THR A 51 10.28 16.22 -1.24
N ARG A 52 9.68 15.08 -1.64
CA ARG A 52 8.87 15.01 -2.85
C ARG A 52 7.52 15.64 -2.61
N ARG A 53 7.04 16.34 -3.63
CA ARG A 53 5.68 16.84 -3.62
C ARG A 53 4.74 15.65 -3.85
N PRO A 54 3.72 15.46 -3.00
CA PRO A 54 2.72 14.42 -3.20
C PRO A 54 2.08 14.57 -4.58
N THR A 55 1.87 13.45 -5.27
CA THR A 55 1.14 13.45 -6.54
C THR A 55 -0.34 13.65 -6.26
N VAL A 56 -0.95 14.64 -6.89
CA VAL A 56 -2.38 14.96 -6.75
C VAL A 56 -3.10 14.46 -7.99
N ILE A 57 -4.08 13.57 -7.79
CA ILE A 57 -4.94 13.03 -8.84
C ILE A 57 -6.39 13.40 -8.53
N TYR A 58 -7.08 13.94 -9.53
CA TYR A 58 -8.50 14.24 -9.49
C TYR A 58 -9.29 13.04 -10.00
N LYS A 59 -10.20 12.54 -9.18
CA LYS A 59 -11.16 11.52 -9.56
C LYS A 59 -12.51 12.17 -9.79
N SER A 60 -13.05 12.06 -11.00
CA SER A 60 -14.40 12.53 -11.34
C SER A 60 -15.21 11.41 -11.97
N LEU A 61 -16.53 11.59 -12.08
CA LEU A 61 -17.35 10.76 -12.97
C LEU A 61 -16.91 11.00 -14.43
N SER A 62 -17.01 9.96 -15.26
CA SER A 62 -16.91 10.10 -16.70
C SER A 62 -18.01 11.03 -17.22
N ASP A 63 -17.79 11.66 -18.37
CA ASP A 63 -18.80 12.51 -19.00
C ASP A 63 -20.07 11.70 -19.36
N GLU A 64 -19.92 10.39 -19.60
CA GLU A 64 -21.01 9.45 -19.85
C GLU A 64 -21.69 8.94 -18.56
N GLY A 65 -21.10 9.20 -17.39
CA GLY A 65 -21.62 8.82 -16.08
C GLY A 65 -21.54 7.32 -15.74
N ASP A 66 -20.90 6.52 -16.58
CA ASP A 66 -20.77 5.07 -16.47
C ASP A 66 -19.55 4.60 -15.66
N GLY A 67 -18.67 5.53 -15.27
CA GLY A 67 -17.42 5.19 -14.60
C GLY A 67 -16.74 6.38 -13.93
N PHE A 68 -15.52 6.12 -13.44
CA PHE A 68 -14.66 7.15 -12.87
C PHE A 68 -13.46 7.40 -13.79
N VAL A 69 -13.11 8.66 -13.94
CA VAL A 69 -11.91 9.13 -14.64
C VAL A 69 -10.93 9.67 -13.61
N PHE A 70 -9.65 9.39 -13.82
CA PHE A 70 -8.55 9.85 -12.98
C PHE A 70 -7.61 10.71 -13.83
N SER A 71 -7.32 11.92 -13.37
CA SER A 71 -6.51 12.89 -14.12
C SER A 71 -5.60 13.68 -13.19
N ASP A 72 -4.41 14.03 -13.65
CA ASP A 72 -3.54 15.03 -13.01
C ASP A 72 -4.02 16.47 -13.28
N GLN A 73 -4.94 16.65 -14.21
CA GLN A 73 -5.59 17.92 -14.52
C GLN A 73 -6.91 18.08 -13.78
N LYS A 74 -7.06 19.24 -13.14
CA LYS A 74 -8.29 19.58 -12.41
C LYS A 74 -9.47 19.73 -13.39
N PRO A 75 -10.59 19.00 -13.19
CA PRO A 75 -11.78 19.16 -14.01
C PRO A 75 -12.36 20.58 -13.91
N ALA A 76 -12.75 21.16 -15.06
CA ALA A 76 -13.30 22.52 -15.10
C ALA A 76 -14.76 22.59 -14.65
N GLN A 77 -15.57 21.58 -14.98
CA GLN A 77 -17.03 21.59 -14.79
C GLN A 77 -17.58 20.26 -14.24
N ALA A 78 -16.81 19.57 -13.39
CA ALA A 78 -17.25 18.33 -12.74
C ALA A 78 -16.95 18.36 -11.24
N GLN A 79 -17.79 17.68 -10.47
CA GLN A 79 -17.44 17.36 -9.08
C GLN A 79 -16.31 16.35 -9.06
N PHE A 80 -15.36 16.52 -8.15
CA PHE A 80 -14.20 15.66 -8.06
C PHE A 80 -13.80 15.37 -6.61
N GLU A 81 -13.16 14.22 -6.42
CA GLU A 81 -12.45 13.83 -5.21
C GLU A 81 -10.95 14.04 -5.45
N ILE A 82 -10.25 14.59 -4.45
CA ILE A 82 -8.79 14.75 -4.48
C ILE A 82 -8.16 13.52 -3.83
N ILE A 83 -7.33 12.82 -4.60
CA ILE A 83 -6.53 11.69 -4.12
C ILE A 83 -5.06 12.13 -4.09
N ARG A 84 -4.39 11.94 -2.95
CA ARG A 84 -2.98 12.24 -2.77
C ARG A 84 -2.21 10.94 -2.64
N TYR A 85 -1.23 10.74 -3.50
CA TYR A 85 -0.37 9.56 -3.47
C TYR A 85 1.05 9.95 -3.05
N ASP A 86 1.49 9.34 -1.95
CA ASP A 86 2.91 9.28 -1.55
C ASP A 86 3.49 7.96 -2.07
N CYS A 87 3.42 7.77 -3.39
CA CYS A 87 3.85 6.55 -4.08
C CYS A 87 4.81 6.92 -5.21
N PHE A 88 6.08 6.54 -5.07
CA PHE A 88 7.11 6.82 -6.08
C PHE A 88 6.75 6.27 -7.46
N ALA A 89 6.10 5.12 -7.54
CA ALA A 89 5.72 4.50 -8.82
C ALA A 89 4.44 5.11 -9.43
N CYS A 90 3.66 5.86 -8.63
CA CYS A 90 2.39 6.47 -9.03
C CYS A 90 2.57 7.94 -9.47
N ASP A 91 3.76 8.50 -9.30
CA ASP A 91 4.15 9.81 -9.82
C ASP A 91 4.28 9.72 -11.36
N PRO A 92 3.56 10.53 -12.15
CA PRO A 92 3.72 10.57 -13.60
C PRO A 92 5.15 10.92 -14.05
N GLY A 93 5.91 11.63 -13.21
CA GLY A 93 7.33 11.92 -13.39
C GLY A 93 8.28 10.86 -12.85
N SER A 94 7.76 9.72 -12.37
CA SER A 94 8.57 8.61 -11.87
C SER A 94 9.51 8.08 -12.95
N SER A 95 10.71 7.65 -12.52
CA SER A 95 11.65 6.95 -13.41
C SER A 95 11.33 5.47 -13.56
N VAL A 96 10.20 4.99 -13.02
CA VAL A 96 9.74 3.61 -13.22
C VAL A 96 9.32 3.46 -14.68
N ASP A 97 10.06 2.63 -15.41
CA ASP A 97 9.68 2.25 -16.77
C ASP A 97 8.70 1.07 -16.72
N TRP A 98 7.41 1.38 -16.76
CA TRP A 98 6.34 0.39 -16.79
C TRP A 98 6.35 -0.51 -18.04
N HIS A 99 7.06 -0.14 -19.12
CA HIS A 99 7.16 -0.97 -20.32
C HIS A 99 8.17 -2.11 -20.18
N SER A 100 9.21 -1.93 -19.36
CA SER A 100 10.29 -2.92 -19.19
C SER A 100 10.27 -3.64 -17.83
N VAL A 101 9.53 -3.12 -16.85
CA VAL A 101 9.41 -3.78 -15.54
C VAL A 101 8.70 -5.13 -15.69
N ALA A 102 9.43 -6.21 -15.41
CA ALA A 102 8.85 -7.56 -15.44
C ALA A 102 7.90 -7.75 -14.26
N LEU A 103 6.71 -8.28 -14.54
CA LEU A 103 5.77 -8.65 -13.49
C LEU A 103 6.32 -9.84 -12.69
N ASN A 104 6.45 -9.68 -11.37
CA ASN A 104 6.75 -10.81 -10.50
C ASN A 104 5.47 -11.63 -10.28
N THR A 105 5.30 -12.67 -11.09
CA THR A 105 4.10 -13.53 -11.05
C THR A 105 4.12 -14.57 -9.94
N GLN A 106 5.24 -14.72 -9.24
CA GLN A 106 5.38 -15.70 -8.15
C GLN A 106 5.17 -15.06 -6.79
N ALA A 107 5.79 -13.90 -6.55
CA ALA A 107 5.56 -13.16 -5.32
C ALA A 107 4.12 -12.66 -5.30
N TYR A 108 3.42 -12.91 -4.19
CA TYR A 108 2.04 -12.44 -3.94
C TYR A 108 0.96 -13.05 -4.86
N ALA A 109 1.26 -14.15 -5.56
CA ALA A 109 0.29 -14.84 -6.42
C ALA A 109 -0.96 -15.28 -5.64
N ASP A 110 -0.78 -15.75 -4.41
CA ASP A 110 -1.83 -16.10 -3.47
C ASP A 110 -2.71 -14.90 -3.10
N ILE A 111 -2.10 -13.74 -2.84
CA ILE A 111 -2.83 -12.50 -2.57
C ILE A 111 -3.67 -12.09 -3.78
N VAL A 112 -3.11 -12.12 -4.99
CA VAL A 112 -3.82 -11.78 -6.22
C VAL A 112 -5.03 -12.71 -6.43
N VAL A 113 -4.85 -14.02 -6.23
CA VAL A 113 -5.96 -14.99 -6.33
C VAL A 113 -7.03 -14.70 -5.28
N SER A 114 -6.66 -14.42 -4.03
CA SER A 114 -7.64 -14.11 -2.97
C SER A 114 -8.46 -12.85 -3.27
N MET A 115 -7.82 -11.81 -3.81
CA MET A 115 -8.46 -10.55 -4.19
C MET A 115 -9.41 -10.73 -5.38
N ALA A 116 -9.03 -11.55 -6.37
CA ALA A 116 -9.88 -11.86 -7.51
C ALA A 116 -11.14 -12.63 -7.09
N LEU A 117 -11.01 -13.55 -6.14
CA LEU A 117 -12.13 -14.34 -5.61
C LEU A 117 -13.14 -13.47 -4.84
N ILE A 118 -12.69 -12.45 -4.09
CA ILE A 118 -13.57 -11.50 -3.41
C ILE A 118 -14.49 -10.76 -4.39
N ARG A 119 -14.09 -10.61 -5.65
CA ARG A 119 -14.87 -9.92 -6.69
C ARG A 119 -15.91 -10.81 -7.37
N LEU A 120 -15.84 -12.13 -7.18
CA LEU A 120 -16.78 -13.10 -7.77
C LEU A 120 -17.92 -13.49 -6.83
N ASP A 121 -17.86 -13.05 -5.56
CA ASP A 121 -18.89 -13.32 -4.53
C ASP A 121 -19.78 -12.08 -4.28
N ARG A 122 -19.80 -11.13 -5.22
CA ARG A 122 -20.66 -9.95 -5.24
C ARG A 122 -21.34 -9.84 -6.60
#